data_AF-A0A5S4SXI1-F1
#
_entry.id   AF-A0A5S4SXI1-F1
#
_cell.length_a   1.000
_cell.length_b   1.000
_cell.length_c   1.000
_cell.angle_alpha   90.00
_cell.angle_beta   90.00
_cell.angle_gamma   90.00
#
_symmetry.space_group_name_H-M   'P 1'
#
loop_
_entity.id
_entity.type
_entity.pdbx_description
1 polymer ?
#
loop_
_entity_poly.entity_id
_entity_poly.type
_entity_poly.pdbx_seq_one_letter_code
_entity_poly.pdbx_strand_id
1 'polypeptide(L)'
;MSQPTAPIVHGTEDVLIALCNSVSRVLQVATQCPIQYSGMVQRITKTSLKPDIGCFVLIDGGFSALIIINFSADAAMELYRSYLLSMGMAESDLASSYTSDDVSNVMGELMNQVVGDFTSKVQRELQTHIAQSQPKMIRLNKQVNLSVDANLDAPEARRVTFYTGNNNIFYLEMAVDHMEFIKIKDFEAQEKPDPDLVMAQAREAQSGQAPAAINTAVASSDTDDLLKSLGL
;
A
#
# COMPACT_ATOMS: atom_id res chain seq x y z
N MET A 1 -42.75 -8.72 -12.90
CA MET A 1 -41.92 -9.31 -11.84
C MET A 1 -40.68 -8.47 -11.70
N SER A 2 -40.65 -7.58 -10.70
CA SER A 2 -39.47 -6.76 -10.42
C SER A 2 -38.47 -7.65 -9.69
N GLN A 3 -37.30 -7.88 -10.29
CA GLN A 3 -36.21 -8.53 -9.57
C GLN A 3 -35.86 -7.68 -8.35
N PRO A 4 -35.66 -8.25 -7.15
CA PRO A 4 -35.14 -7.50 -6.03
C PRO A 4 -33.71 -7.10 -6.39
N THR A 5 -33.49 -5.81 -6.66
CA THR A 5 -32.16 -5.24 -6.83
C THR A 5 -31.40 -5.49 -5.54
N ALA A 6 -30.42 -6.39 -5.59
CA ALA A 6 -29.55 -6.61 -4.45
C ALA A 6 -28.90 -5.27 -4.05
N PRO A 7 -28.83 -4.94 -2.75
CA PRO A 7 -28.30 -3.65 -2.33
C PRO A 7 -26.85 -3.51 -2.81
N ILE A 8 -26.53 -2.36 -3.41
CA ILE A 8 -25.14 -1.97 -3.65
C ILE A 8 -24.49 -1.84 -2.26
N VAL A 9 -23.44 -2.62 -2.01
CA VAL A 9 -22.79 -2.67 -0.70
C VAL A 9 -21.52 -1.82 -0.67
N HIS A 10 -20.82 -1.69 -1.79
CA HIS A 10 -19.64 -0.84 -1.91
C HIS A 10 -19.59 -0.13 -3.27
N GLY A 11 -19.35 1.18 -3.26
CA GLY A 11 -19.09 1.99 -4.45
C GLY A 11 -17.68 2.56 -4.49
N THR A 12 -17.40 3.38 -5.51
CA THR A 12 -16.13 4.10 -5.68
C THR A 12 -15.74 4.92 -4.45
N GLU A 13 -16.70 5.59 -3.81
CA GLU A 13 -16.47 6.39 -2.61
C GLU A 13 -16.06 5.56 -1.39
N ASP A 14 -16.60 4.35 -1.23
CA ASP A 14 -16.23 3.45 -0.11
C ASP A 14 -14.78 2.99 -0.24
N VAL A 15 -14.35 2.67 -1.47
CA VAL A 15 -12.96 2.32 -1.76
C VAL A 15 -12.02 3.50 -1.52
N LEU A 16 -12.43 4.72 -1.87
CA LEU A 16 -11.67 5.92 -1.55
C LEU A 16 -11.52 6.12 -0.03
N ILE A 17 -12.60 5.94 0.73
CA ILE A 17 -12.57 6.03 2.20
C ILE A 17 -11.64 4.97 2.79
N ALA A 18 -11.72 3.72 2.31
CA ALA A 18 -10.83 2.64 2.72
C ALA A 18 -9.35 2.99 2.48
N LEU A 19 -9.05 3.56 1.31
CA LEU A 19 -7.71 4.05 0.99
C LEU A 19 -7.27 5.19 1.93
N CYS A 20 -8.12 6.20 2.17
CA CYS A 20 -7.81 7.30 3.08
C CYS A 20 -7.56 6.82 4.52
N ASN A 21 -8.33 5.84 4.97
CA ASN A 21 -8.15 5.22 6.29
C ASN A 21 -6.84 4.44 6.37
N SER A 22 -6.45 3.73 5.32
CA SER A 22 -5.14 3.04 5.27
C SER A 22 -3.97 4.02 5.28
N VAL A 23 -4.03 5.09 4.49
CA VAL A 23 -3.03 6.18 4.50
C VAL A 23 -2.87 6.75 5.90
N SER A 24 -3.98 7.17 6.51
CA SER A 24 -3.96 7.82 7.83
C SER A 24 -3.39 6.89 8.90
N ARG A 25 -3.86 5.63 8.93
CA ARG A 25 -3.47 4.64 9.93
C ARG A 25 -1.99 4.26 9.82
N VAL A 26 -1.50 3.94 8.63
CA VAL A 26 -0.11 3.50 8.45
C VAL A 26 0.85 4.64 8.75
N LEU A 27 0.61 5.83 8.19
CA LEU A 27 1.45 6.98 8.45
C LEU A 27 1.44 7.34 9.94
N GLN A 28 0.28 7.38 10.58
CA GLN A 28 0.19 7.71 12.01
C GLN A 28 0.91 6.70 12.91
N VAL A 29 0.83 5.39 12.62
CA VAL A 29 1.53 4.37 13.39
C VAL A 29 3.04 4.48 13.19
N ALA A 30 3.49 4.67 11.95
CA ALA A 30 4.91 4.70 11.61
C ALA A 30 5.61 5.97 12.11
N THR A 31 4.96 7.14 11.96
CA THR A 31 5.57 8.44 12.27
C THR A 31 5.21 8.96 13.65
N GLN A 32 4.23 8.35 14.33
CA GLN A 32 3.63 8.88 15.56
C GLN A 32 3.03 10.29 15.40
N CYS A 33 2.83 10.76 14.16
CA CYS A 33 2.17 12.03 13.87
C CYS A 33 0.66 11.83 13.67
N PRO A 34 -0.19 12.73 14.18
CA PRO A 34 -1.60 12.70 13.81
C PRO A 34 -1.76 13.05 12.33
N ILE A 35 -2.40 12.16 11.57
CA ILE A 35 -2.72 12.36 10.16
C ILE A 35 -4.24 12.46 10.02
N GLN A 36 -4.71 13.56 9.43
CA GLN A 36 -6.13 13.81 9.22
C GLN A 36 -6.41 14.08 7.75
N TYR A 37 -7.58 13.69 7.27
CA TYR A 37 -8.02 14.01 5.92
C TYR A 37 -9.38 14.72 5.92
N SER A 38 -9.58 15.56 4.91
CA SER A 38 -10.84 16.27 4.70
C SER A 38 -11.97 15.29 4.37
N GLY A 39 -13.07 15.36 5.13
CA GLY A 39 -14.31 14.63 4.81
C GLY A 39 -14.99 15.09 3.52
N MET A 40 -14.58 16.25 2.99
CA MET A 40 -15.00 16.73 1.67
C MET A 40 -14.01 16.27 0.60
N VAL A 41 -14.53 15.60 -0.42
CA VAL A 41 -13.77 15.12 -1.58
C VAL A 41 -14.04 16.03 -2.78
N GLN A 42 -12.99 16.36 -3.53
CA GLN A 42 -13.12 17.13 -4.76
C GLN A 42 -13.15 16.22 -5.98
N ARG A 43 -14.12 16.41 -6.87
CA ARG A 43 -14.09 15.80 -8.21
C ARG A 43 -13.08 16.56 -9.08
N ILE A 44 -12.17 15.84 -9.70
CA ILE A 44 -11.16 16.41 -10.62
C ILE A 44 -11.33 15.76 -11.99
N THR A 45 -10.81 16.42 -13.04
CA THR A 45 -10.89 15.91 -14.41
C THR A 45 -9.68 15.08 -14.80
N LYS A 46 -8.53 15.31 -14.17
CA LYS A 46 -7.26 14.64 -14.47
C LYS A 46 -6.42 14.50 -13.21
N THR A 47 -5.78 13.36 -13.05
CA THR A 47 -4.77 13.12 -12.02
C THR A 47 -3.41 13.66 -12.48
N SER A 48 -2.63 14.22 -11.57
CA SER A 48 -1.31 14.76 -11.91
C SER A 48 -0.34 14.62 -10.76
N LEU A 49 0.93 14.42 -11.08
CA LEU A 49 2.00 14.55 -10.10
C LEU A 49 2.36 16.03 -9.98
N LYS A 50 2.21 16.57 -8.78
CA LYS A 50 2.57 17.95 -8.45
C LYS A 50 4.07 18.04 -8.14
N PRO A 51 4.65 19.26 -8.16
CA PRO A 51 6.04 19.47 -7.73
C PRO A 51 6.30 18.95 -6.31
N ASP A 52 7.58 18.86 -5.96
CA ASP A 52 8.14 18.28 -4.75
C ASP A 52 8.25 16.75 -4.84
N ILE A 53 7.42 16.02 -4.10
CA ILE A 53 7.50 14.56 -4.00
C ILE A 53 6.14 13.94 -4.33
N GLY A 54 6.11 13.21 -5.44
CA GLY A 54 4.96 12.44 -5.88
C GLY A 54 5.20 10.94 -5.72
N CYS A 55 4.15 10.22 -5.37
CA CYS A 55 4.08 8.77 -5.41
C CYS A 55 2.95 8.37 -6.35
N PHE A 56 3.14 7.35 -7.17
CA PHE A 56 2.03 6.72 -7.87
C PHE A 56 2.10 5.21 -7.80
N VAL A 57 0.93 4.58 -7.82
CA VAL A 57 0.76 3.13 -7.83
C VAL A 57 -0.46 2.77 -8.69
N LEU A 58 -0.35 1.67 -9.41
CA LEU A 58 -1.43 1.08 -10.17
C LEU A 58 -1.97 -0.12 -9.42
N ILE A 59 -3.29 -0.18 -9.34
CA ILE A 59 -4.06 -1.32 -8.84
C ILE A 59 -4.70 -1.99 -10.05
N ASP A 60 -4.69 -3.32 -10.06
CA ASP A 60 -5.32 -4.14 -11.10
C ASP A 60 -6.01 -5.36 -10.47
N GLY A 61 -6.88 -6.04 -11.21
CA GLY A 61 -7.63 -7.22 -10.76
C GLY A 61 -9.13 -6.96 -10.64
N GLY A 62 -9.69 -7.09 -9.44
CA GLY A 62 -11.12 -6.88 -9.18
C GLY A 62 -11.65 -5.50 -9.57
N PHE A 63 -10.74 -4.52 -9.64
CA PHE A 63 -10.93 -3.23 -10.29
C PHE A 63 -9.56 -2.67 -10.67
N SER A 64 -9.54 -1.75 -11.63
CA SER A 64 -8.32 -1.05 -12.03
C SER A 64 -8.36 0.38 -11.50
N ALA A 65 -7.29 0.82 -10.85
CA ALA A 65 -7.20 2.18 -10.32
C ALA A 65 -5.78 2.74 -10.37
N LEU A 66 -5.68 4.05 -10.59
CA LEU A 66 -4.46 4.82 -10.43
C LEU A 66 -4.56 5.65 -9.16
N ILE A 67 -3.63 5.41 -8.22
CA ILE A 67 -3.51 6.18 -6.99
C ILE A 67 -2.26 7.05 -7.10
N ILE A 68 -2.42 8.34 -6.82
CA ILE A 68 -1.34 9.32 -6.76
C ILE A 68 -1.37 10.01 -5.40
N ILE A 69 -0.22 10.16 -4.77
CA ILE A 69 -0.07 10.95 -3.55
C ILE A 69 1.01 12.01 -3.80
N ASN A 70 0.66 13.27 -3.58
CA ASN A 70 1.51 14.42 -3.79
C ASN A 70 1.81 15.08 -2.44
N PHE A 71 3.04 14.90 -1.95
CA PHE A 71 3.54 15.53 -0.74
C PHE A 71 4.17 16.87 -1.05
N SER A 72 3.86 17.90 -0.26
CA SER A 72 4.71 19.09 -0.22
C SER A 72 6.08 18.74 0.36
N ALA A 73 7.09 19.53 0.03
CA ALA A 73 8.43 19.37 0.62
C ALA A 73 8.38 19.32 2.16
N ASP A 74 7.59 20.20 2.79
CA ASP A 74 7.44 20.27 4.24
C ASP A 74 6.76 19.03 4.82
N ALA A 75 5.68 18.55 4.18
CA ALA A 75 4.97 17.36 4.62
C ALA A 75 5.86 16.11 4.52
N ALA A 76 6.62 15.98 3.42
CA ALA A 76 7.53 14.85 3.24
C ALA A 76 8.66 14.87 4.27
N MET A 77 9.25 16.03 4.55
CA MET A 77 10.30 16.16 5.56
C MET A 77 9.79 15.88 6.97
N GLU A 78 8.58 16.31 7.31
CA GLU A 78 7.96 16.02 8.59
C GLU A 78 7.74 14.50 8.79
N LEU A 79 7.16 13.82 7.78
CA LEU A 79 6.92 12.38 7.84
C LEU A 79 8.22 11.59 7.91
N TYR A 80 9.20 11.95 7.08
CA TYR A 80 10.54 11.35 7.07
C TYR A 80 11.24 11.48 8.42
N ARG A 81 11.29 12.70 8.98
CA ARG A 81 11.95 12.95 10.26
C ARG A 81 11.28 12.19 11.39
N SER A 82 9.95 12.29 11.46
CA SER A 82 9.19 11.66 12.53
C SER A 82 9.30 10.13 12.50
N TYR A 83 9.37 9.53 11.30
CA TYR A 83 9.63 8.11 11.13
C TYR A 83 11.02 7.69 11.64
N LEU A 84 12.09 8.39 11.24
CA LEU A 84 13.44 8.02 11.67
C LEU A 84 13.71 8.31 13.14
N LEU A 85 13.12 9.39 13.67
CA LEU A 85 13.18 9.71 15.10
C LEU A 85 12.41 8.69 15.93
N SER A 86 11.26 8.16 15.45
CA SER A 86 10.54 7.08 16.13
C SER A 86 11.34 5.77 16.17
N MET A 87 12.27 5.59 15.23
CA MET A 87 13.25 4.49 15.22
C MET A 87 14.52 4.77 16.05
N GLY A 88 14.63 5.94 16.68
CA GLY A 88 15.76 6.29 17.56
C GLY A 88 17.00 6.84 16.85
N MET A 89 16.88 7.26 15.58
CA MET A 89 17.98 7.93 14.87
C MET A 89 18.22 9.34 15.43
N ALA A 90 19.47 9.80 15.46
CA ALA A 90 19.81 11.13 15.94
C ALA A 90 19.49 12.20 14.89
N GLU A 91 18.94 13.35 15.30
CA GLU A 91 18.51 14.44 14.40
C GLU A 91 19.64 14.94 13.47
N SER A 92 20.90 14.84 13.91
CA SER A 92 22.10 15.20 13.14
C SER A 92 22.34 14.35 11.90
N ASP A 93 21.82 13.12 11.91
CA ASP A 93 22.11 12.10 10.87
C ASP A 93 21.05 12.11 9.77
N LEU A 94 19.97 12.87 9.96
CA LEU A 94 18.88 12.96 9.01
C LEU A 94 19.23 13.86 7.83
N ALA A 95 18.61 13.57 6.69
CA ALA A 95 18.69 14.43 5.53
C ALA A 95 18.20 15.86 5.85
N SER A 96 18.94 16.85 5.36
CA SER A 96 18.57 18.27 5.49
C SER A 96 17.61 18.75 4.41
N SER A 97 17.50 18.02 3.30
CA SER A 97 16.69 18.39 2.13
C SER A 97 15.77 17.25 1.69
N TYR A 98 14.54 17.62 1.33
CA TYR A 98 13.55 16.72 0.71
C TYR A 98 14.04 16.11 -0.60
N THR A 99 15.02 16.76 -1.25
CA THR A 99 15.64 16.25 -2.47
C THR A 99 16.64 15.14 -2.21
N SER A 100 16.84 14.67 -0.98
CA SER A 100 17.70 13.51 -0.71
C SER A 100 17.07 12.20 -1.22
N ASP A 101 17.90 11.27 -1.69
CA ASP A 101 17.44 9.93 -2.07
C ASP A 101 16.88 9.17 -0.85
N ASP A 102 17.44 9.44 0.33
CA ASP A 102 17.01 8.81 1.59
C ASP A 102 15.53 9.12 1.92
N VAL A 103 15.12 10.39 1.73
CA VAL A 103 13.73 10.81 1.91
C VAL A 103 12.82 10.05 0.95
N SER A 104 13.22 9.91 -0.32
CA SER A 104 12.43 9.16 -1.31
C SER A 104 12.33 7.68 -0.96
N ASN A 105 13.39 7.06 -0.45
CA ASN A 105 13.40 5.65 -0.06
C ASN A 105 12.47 5.39 1.13
N VAL A 106 12.60 6.19 2.20
CA VAL A 106 11.75 6.07 3.39
C VAL A 106 10.28 6.32 3.04
N MET A 107 10.01 7.37 2.27
CA MET A 107 8.64 7.64 1.83
C MET A 107 8.09 6.52 0.94
N GLY A 108 8.91 5.95 0.06
CA GLY A 108 8.53 4.79 -0.75
C GLY A 108 8.17 3.57 0.09
N GLU A 109 8.91 3.30 1.16
CA GLU A 109 8.61 2.21 2.09
C GLU A 109 7.30 2.45 2.83
N LEU A 110 7.06 3.66 3.32
CA LEU A 110 5.77 4.02 3.92
C LEU A 110 4.62 3.84 2.93
N MET A 111 4.80 4.23 1.67
CA MET A 111 3.79 4.05 0.63
C MET A 111 3.55 2.56 0.31
N ASN A 112 4.60 1.74 0.28
CA ASN A 112 4.47 0.28 0.13
C ASN A 112 3.56 -0.30 1.21
N GLN A 113 3.77 0.11 2.46
CA GLN A 113 2.95 -0.33 3.60
C GLN A 113 1.50 0.17 3.51
N VAL A 114 1.29 1.43 3.11
CA VAL A 114 -0.04 2.00 2.87
C VAL A 114 -0.82 1.19 1.83
N VAL A 115 -0.19 0.94 0.68
CA VAL A 115 -0.84 0.23 -0.43
C VAL A 115 -1.08 -1.23 -0.04
N GLY A 116 -0.13 -1.90 0.61
CA GLY A 116 -0.31 -3.25 1.09
C GLY A 116 -1.44 -3.41 2.12
N ASP A 117 -1.59 -2.46 3.05
CA ASP A 117 -2.73 -2.46 3.98
C ASP A 117 -4.06 -2.24 3.28
N PHE A 118 -4.09 -1.28 2.35
CA PHE A 118 -5.28 -0.99 1.55
C PHE A 118 -5.71 -2.21 0.73
N THR A 119 -4.83 -2.79 -0.09
CA THR A 119 -5.18 -3.92 -0.95
C THR A 119 -5.57 -5.14 -0.12
N SER A 120 -4.88 -5.41 0.99
CA SER A 120 -5.25 -6.49 1.89
C SER A 120 -6.64 -6.31 2.51
N LYS A 121 -7.06 -5.08 2.82
CA LYS A 121 -8.41 -4.80 3.33
C LYS A 121 -9.45 -5.02 2.25
N VAL A 122 -9.26 -4.39 1.09
CA VAL A 122 -10.23 -4.45 0.00
C VAL A 122 -10.38 -5.88 -0.54
N GLN A 123 -9.28 -6.65 -0.61
CA GLN A 123 -9.32 -8.06 -0.99
C GLN A 123 -10.17 -8.90 -0.02
N ARG A 124 -10.08 -8.66 1.29
CA ARG A 124 -10.89 -9.38 2.30
C ARG A 124 -12.36 -8.95 2.29
N GLU A 125 -12.61 -7.66 2.11
CA GLU A 125 -13.97 -7.09 2.12
C GLU A 125 -14.75 -7.47 0.85
N LEU A 126 -14.10 -7.40 -0.31
CA LEU A 126 -14.73 -7.67 -1.60
C LEU A 126 -14.59 -9.13 -2.08
N GLN A 127 -13.82 -9.96 -1.36
CA GLN A 127 -13.51 -11.35 -1.75
C GLN A 127 -12.99 -11.48 -3.18
N THR A 128 -12.22 -10.50 -3.66
CA THR A 128 -11.70 -10.45 -5.03
C THR A 128 -10.18 -10.37 -5.04
N HIS A 129 -9.55 -10.88 -6.09
CA HIS A 129 -8.11 -10.76 -6.25
C HIS A 129 -7.73 -9.34 -6.66
N ILE A 130 -6.75 -8.77 -5.97
CA ILE A 130 -6.19 -7.45 -6.29
C ILE A 130 -4.68 -7.60 -6.42
N ALA A 131 -4.15 -7.12 -7.53
CA ALA A 131 -2.74 -6.94 -7.78
C ALA A 131 -2.38 -5.45 -7.69
N GLN A 132 -1.14 -5.17 -7.34
CA GLN A 132 -0.63 -3.80 -7.28
C GLN A 132 0.76 -3.73 -7.91
N SER A 133 1.04 -2.63 -8.60
CA SER A 133 2.42 -2.28 -8.94
C SER A 133 3.17 -1.86 -7.68
N GLN A 134 4.50 -1.81 -7.74
CA GLN A 134 5.25 -1.14 -6.69
C GLN A 134 5.01 0.37 -6.76
N PRO A 135 4.72 1.03 -5.62
CA PRO A 135 4.79 2.47 -5.48
C PRO A 135 6.08 3.05 -6.01
N LYS A 136 5.98 4.03 -6.90
CA LYS A 136 7.14 4.73 -7.47
C LYS A 136 7.17 6.15 -6.97
N MET A 137 8.22 6.47 -6.22
CA MET A 137 8.53 7.81 -5.75
C MET A 137 9.23 8.59 -6.86
N ILE A 138 8.74 9.80 -7.15
CA ILE A 138 9.29 10.70 -8.14
C ILE A 138 9.44 12.08 -7.51
N ARG A 139 10.64 12.65 -7.60
CA ARG A 139 10.89 14.05 -7.30
C ARG A 139 10.64 14.90 -8.55
N LEU A 140 9.90 15.98 -8.40
CA LEU A 140 9.47 16.81 -9.52
C LEU A 140 9.72 18.29 -9.24
N ASN A 141 10.34 18.96 -10.21
CA ASN A 141 10.50 20.42 -10.17
C ASN A 141 9.34 21.16 -10.85
N LYS A 142 8.50 20.41 -11.60
CA LYS A 142 7.34 20.92 -12.33
C LYS A 142 6.22 19.88 -12.29
N GLN A 143 4.97 20.34 -12.38
CA GLN A 143 3.82 19.46 -12.48
C GLN A 143 3.89 18.62 -13.75
N VAL A 144 3.63 17.32 -13.63
CA VAL A 144 3.57 16.38 -14.76
C VAL A 144 2.21 15.70 -14.75
N ASN A 145 1.53 15.75 -15.89
CA ASN A 145 0.31 14.97 -16.08
C ASN A 145 0.68 13.52 -16.32
N LEU A 146 0.19 12.63 -15.47
CA LEU A 146 0.36 11.20 -15.64
C LEU A 146 -0.87 10.67 -16.37
N SER A 147 -0.67 10.27 -17.62
CA SER A 147 -1.66 9.46 -18.35
C SER A 147 -1.12 8.04 -18.34
N VAL A 148 -1.74 7.18 -17.54
CA VAL A 148 -1.41 5.76 -17.56
C VAL A 148 -2.46 5.07 -18.41
N ASP A 149 -2.01 4.26 -19.37
CA ASP A 149 -2.85 3.33 -20.12
C ASP A 149 -3.25 2.17 -19.19
N ALA A 150 -4.00 2.51 -18.14
CA ALA A 150 -4.39 1.61 -17.06
C ALA A 150 -5.67 0.82 -17.39
N ASN A 151 -6.00 0.70 -18.68
CA ASN A 151 -7.27 0.14 -19.17
C ASN A 151 -8.51 0.78 -18.51
N LEU A 152 -8.45 2.10 -18.25
CA LEU A 152 -9.57 2.86 -17.70
C LEU A 152 -10.40 3.44 -18.85
N ASP A 153 -11.65 3.04 -18.99
CA ASP A 153 -12.53 3.50 -20.08
C ASP A 153 -13.08 4.91 -19.82
N ALA A 154 -13.64 5.12 -18.62
CA ALA A 154 -14.31 6.36 -18.23
C ALA A 154 -13.96 6.71 -16.78
N PRO A 155 -12.69 7.06 -16.51
CA PRO A 155 -12.22 7.19 -15.15
C PRO A 155 -12.86 8.36 -14.42
N GLU A 156 -13.36 8.08 -13.23
CA GLU A 156 -13.79 9.06 -12.26
C GLU A 156 -12.62 9.41 -11.33
N ALA A 157 -12.15 10.66 -11.38
CA ALA A 157 -11.04 11.10 -10.55
C ALA A 157 -11.52 11.91 -9.33
N ARG A 158 -10.98 11.56 -8.16
CA ARG A 158 -11.27 12.18 -6.86
C ARG A 158 -9.98 12.65 -6.21
N ARG A 159 -10.04 13.81 -5.54
CA ARG A 159 -8.93 14.36 -4.76
C ARG A 159 -9.35 14.58 -3.31
N VAL A 160 -8.50 14.14 -2.39
CA VAL A 160 -8.63 14.34 -0.95
C VAL A 160 -7.42 15.10 -0.44
N THR A 161 -7.65 16.02 0.50
CA THR A 161 -6.58 16.78 1.16
C THR A 161 -6.30 16.17 2.52
N PHE A 162 -5.02 15.98 2.82
CA PHE A 162 -4.52 15.49 4.10
C PHE A 162 -3.71 16.57 4.81
N TYR A 163 -3.66 16.46 6.14
CA TYR A 163 -2.95 17.34 7.05
C TYR A 163 -2.09 16.49 7.97
N THR A 164 -0.83 16.88 8.12
CA THR A 164 0.12 16.32 9.09
C THR A 164 -0.04 16.97 10.47
N GLY A 165 0.78 16.56 11.45
CA GLY A 165 0.72 17.10 12.81
C GLY A 165 1.09 18.57 12.89
N ASN A 166 1.99 19.03 12.02
CA ASN A 166 2.33 20.46 11.88
C ASN A 166 1.44 21.18 10.86
N ASN A 167 0.32 20.57 10.45
CA ASN A 167 -0.63 21.13 9.51
C ASN A 167 -0.06 21.36 8.10
N ASN A 168 0.99 20.61 7.73
CA ASN A 168 1.47 20.55 6.36
C ASN A 168 0.52 19.71 5.52
N ILE A 169 0.34 20.12 4.26
CA ILE A 169 -0.66 19.51 3.39
C ILE A 169 -0.04 18.54 2.39
N PHE A 170 -0.75 17.45 2.12
CA PHE A 170 -0.50 16.60 0.97
C PHE A 170 -1.83 16.16 0.34
N TYR A 171 -1.79 15.78 -0.92
CA TYR A 171 -2.99 15.41 -1.67
C TYR A 171 -2.95 13.95 -2.06
N LEU A 172 -4.08 13.27 -1.92
CA LEU A 172 -4.34 11.98 -2.52
C LEU A 172 -5.27 12.18 -3.71
N GLU A 173 -4.91 11.64 -4.86
CA GLU A 173 -5.72 11.60 -6.07
C GLU A 173 -5.94 10.13 -6.45
N MET A 174 -7.20 9.73 -6.66
CA MET A 174 -7.56 8.39 -7.11
C MET A 174 -8.35 8.52 -8.40
N ALA A 175 -7.94 7.81 -9.44
CA ALA A 175 -8.71 7.61 -10.67
C ALA A 175 -9.07 6.13 -10.78
N VAL A 176 -10.35 5.85 -10.97
CA VAL A 176 -10.90 4.50 -11.08
C VAL A 176 -12.11 4.55 -12.00
N ASP A 177 -12.39 3.48 -12.73
CA ASP A 177 -13.65 3.39 -13.46
C ASP A 177 -14.83 3.30 -12.50
N HIS A 178 -15.99 3.77 -12.95
CA HIS A 178 -17.22 3.66 -12.17
C HIS A 178 -17.50 2.19 -11.84
N MET A 179 -17.61 1.87 -10.55
CA MET A 179 -17.80 0.50 -10.09
C MET A 179 -18.75 0.40 -8.91
N GLU A 180 -19.57 -0.66 -8.93
CA GLU A 180 -20.54 -1.00 -7.89
C GLU A 180 -20.40 -2.49 -7.54
N PHE A 181 -20.14 -2.78 -6.27
CA PHE A 181 -20.12 -4.15 -5.76
C PHE A 181 -21.49 -4.49 -5.18
N ILE A 182 -22.16 -5.41 -5.88
CA ILE A 182 -23.47 -5.91 -5.51
C ILE A 182 -23.28 -7.25 -4.80
N LYS A 183 -23.82 -7.37 -3.58
CA LYS A 183 -23.75 -8.62 -2.81
C LYS A 183 -24.76 -9.62 -3.35
N ILE A 184 -24.29 -10.56 -4.17
CA ILE A 184 -25.14 -11.61 -4.80
C ILE A 184 -25.35 -12.80 -3.86
N LYS A 185 -24.43 -13.04 -2.92
CA LYS A 185 -24.52 -14.09 -1.90
C LYS A 185 -24.16 -13.54 -0.54
N ASP A 186 -24.81 -14.04 0.50
CA ASP A 186 -24.41 -13.71 1.87
C ASP A 186 -23.08 -14.38 2.20
N PHE A 187 -22.08 -13.54 2.46
CA PHE A 187 -20.80 -13.93 3.01
C PHE A 187 -20.42 -12.96 4.13
N GLU A 188 -19.61 -13.45 5.06
CA GLU A 188 -18.93 -12.63 6.06
C GLU A 188 -17.55 -12.24 5.50
N ALA A 189 -17.13 -11.00 5.75
CA ALA A 189 -15.80 -10.55 5.38
C ALA A 189 -14.76 -11.44 6.08
N GLN A 190 -13.71 -11.84 5.36
CA GLN A 190 -12.67 -12.67 5.97
C GLN A 190 -12.02 -11.91 7.13
N GLU A 191 -12.00 -12.53 8.32
CA GLU A 191 -11.29 -11.98 9.46
C GLU A 191 -9.83 -11.74 9.10
N LYS A 192 -9.27 -10.63 9.60
CA LYS A 192 -7.86 -10.32 9.38
C LYS A 192 -7.03 -11.48 9.94
N PRO A 193 -6.20 -12.16 9.12
CA PRO A 193 -5.34 -13.21 9.62
C PRO A 193 -4.44 -12.63 10.72
N ASP A 194 -4.47 -13.24 11.90
CA ASP A 194 -3.58 -12.85 12.98
C ASP A 194 -2.15 -13.24 12.58
N PRO A 195 -1.23 -12.26 12.38
CA PRO A 195 0.14 -12.56 11.98
C PRO A 195 0.83 -13.50 12.97
N ASP A 196 0.49 -13.45 14.26
CA ASP A 196 1.07 -14.35 15.26
C ASP A 196 0.58 -15.79 15.06
N LEU A 197 -0.69 -15.99 14.70
CA LEU A 197 -1.23 -17.31 14.36
C LEU A 197 -0.64 -17.86 13.05
N VAL A 198 -0.47 -17.03 12.03
CA VAL A 198 0.14 -17.44 10.76
C VAL A 198 1.62 -17.80 10.97
N MET A 199 2.35 -17.01 11.75
CA MET A 199 3.73 -17.33 12.13
C MET A 199 3.82 -18.59 12.99
N ALA A 200 2.89 -18.79 13.91
CA ALA A 200 2.80 -20.01 14.71
C ALA A 200 2.53 -21.22 13.82
N GLN A 201 1.56 -21.15 12.89
CA GLN A 201 1.27 -22.22 11.93
C GLN A 201 2.44 -22.50 10.98
N ALA A 202 3.16 -21.47 10.53
CA ALA A 202 4.34 -21.64 9.70
C ALA A 202 5.50 -22.28 10.49
N ARG A 203 5.69 -21.89 11.75
CA ARG A 203 6.66 -22.52 12.66
C ARG A 203 6.25 -23.95 12.98
N GLU A 204 4.97 -24.23 13.20
CA GLU A 204 4.42 -25.56 13.44
C GLU A 204 4.57 -26.47 12.23
N ALA A 205 4.31 -25.96 11.02
CA ALA A 205 4.56 -26.66 9.76
C ALA A 205 6.05 -26.95 9.53
N GLN A 206 6.94 -26.10 10.02
CA GLN A 206 8.40 -26.33 9.99
C GLN A 206 8.87 -27.27 11.13
N SER A 207 8.22 -27.25 12.29
CA SER A 207 8.54 -28.13 13.44
C SER A 207 7.83 -29.49 13.40
N GLY A 208 6.89 -29.68 12.47
CA GLY A 208 6.18 -30.95 12.23
C GLY A 208 6.99 -32.00 11.46
N GLN A 209 8.20 -31.67 10.99
CA GLN A 209 9.18 -32.67 10.56
C GLN A 209 10.09 -33.05 11.74
N ALA A 210 9.54 -33.87 12.64
CA ALA A 210 10.37 -34.64 13.55
C ALA A 210 11.15 -35.71 12.75
N PRO A 211 12.47 -35.84 12.94
CA PRO A 211 13.28 -36.81 12.21
C PRO A 211 12.89 -38.22 12.67
N ALA A 212 12.43 -39.04 11.73
CA ALA A 212 12.41 -40.49 11.95
C ALA A 212 13.85 -40.96 12.13
N ALA A 213 14.19 -41.34 13.36
CA ALA A 213 15.45 -41.98 13.68
C ALA A 213 15.58 -43.28 12.87
N ILE A 214 16.35 -43.24 11.78
CA ILE A 214 16.96 -44.41 11.17
C ILE A 214 18.41 -44.41 11.61
N ASN A 215 18.79 -45.48 12.31
CA ASN A 215 20.15 -45.74 12.76
C ASN A 215 21.15 -45.67 11.60
N THR A 216 22.28 -44.99 11.88
CA THR A 216 23.61 -45.22 11.29
C THR A 216 23.72 -45.32 9.78
N ALA A 217 24.07 -44.22 9.12
CA ALA A 217 25.38 -44.00 8.47
C ALA A 217 25.30 -42.87 7.42
N VAL A 218 26.38 -42.07 7.36
CA VAL A 218 26.75 -41.16 6.27
C VAL A 218 25.93 -39.87 6.13
N ALA A 219 26.35 -38.85 6.89
CA ALA A 219 26.13 -37.45 6.53
C ALA A 219 27.20 -37.05 5.50
N SER A 220 26.78 -36.83 4.24
CA SER A 220 27.41 -36.00 3.18
C SER A 220 27.21 -36.63 1.77
N SER A 221 26.13 -36.32 1.06
CA SER A 221 26.11 -36.61 -0.39
C SER A 221 25.32 -35.62 -1.25
N ASP A 222 24.11 -35.22 -0.88
CA ASP A 222 23.26 -34.62 -1.93
C ASP A 222 23.61 -33.17 -2.30
N THR A 223 24.12 -32.37 -1.37
CA THR A 223 24.55 -31.00 -1.67
C THR A 223 25.95 -30.95 -2.28
N ASP A 224 26.83 -31.88 -1.90
CA ASP A 224 28.21 -31.97 -2.39
C ASP A 224 28.29 -32.57 -3.81
N ASP A 225 27.39 -33.50 -4.14
CA ASP A 225 27.31 -34.10 -5.48
C ASP A 225 26.73 -33.11 -6.51
N LEU A 226 25.84 -32.21 -6.09
CA LEU A 226 25.33 -31.11 -6.93
C LEU A 226 26.41 -30.07 -7.24
N LEU A 227 27.26 -29.74 -6.27
CA LEU A 227 28.37 -28.79 -6.45
C LEU A 227 29.45 -29.36 -7.39
N LYS A 228 29.80 -30.65 -7.23
CA LYS A 228 30.71 -31.36 -8.15
C LYS A 228 30.14 -31.50 -9.56
N SER A 229 28.83 -31.67 -9.71
CA SER A 229 28.14 -31.69 -11.01
C SER A 229 28.20 -30.34 -11.74
N LEU A 230 28.36 -29.24 -11.02
CA LEU A 230 28.37 -27.88 -11.57
C LEU A 230 29.79 -27.33 -11.82
N GLY A 231 30.84 -28.11 -11.50
CA GLY A 231 32.22 -27.77 -11.81
C GLY A 231 32.81 -26.61 -11.00
N LEU A 232 32.28 -26.37 -9.79
CA LEU A 232 32.84 -25.45 -8.78
C LEU A 232 33.55 -26.23 -7.67
#